data_AF-A0A959Y1S6-F1
#
_entry.id   AF-A0A959Y1S6-F1
#
_cell.length_a   1.000
_cell.length_b   1.000
_cell.length_c   1.000
_cell.angle_alpha   90.00
_cell.angle_beta   90.00
_cell.angle_gamma   90.00
#
_symmetry.space_group_name_H-M   'P 1'
#
loop_
_entity.id
_entity.type
_entity.pdbx_description
1 polymer ?
#
loop_
_entity_poly.entity_id
_entity_poly.type
_entity_poly.pdbx_seq_one_letter_code
_entity_poly.pdbx_strand_id
1 'polypeptide(L)'
;DRVMAIPLFASGVRRFVIGLAKKVLIADQVARIADPIFALPMDVAPPAVAWLGVVAYALQIYFDFSGYSDMAIGLGRMFGFHFLENFDRPYIARSVREFWRRWHISLGTWFRDYLYIP
;
A
#
# COMPACT_ATOMS: atom_id res chain seq x y z
N ASP A 1 18.90 -9.10 -21.19
CA ASP A 1 19.63 -7.86 -20.88
C ASP A 1 18.73 -6.84 -20.19
N ARG A 2 19.26 -6.12 -19.18
CA ARG A 2 18.50 -5.04 -18.51
C ARG A 2 18.60 -3.78 -19.38
N VAL A 3 17.47 -3.19 -19.73
CA VAL A 3 17.43 -1.93 -20.47
C VAL A 3 17.32 -0.78 -19.49
N MET A 4 18.39 0.02 -19.37
CA MET A 4 18.39 1.26 -18.60
C MET A 4 18.24 2.43 -19.56
N ALA A 5 17.05 3.02 -19.61
CA ALA A 5 16.72 4.15 -20.47
C ALA A 5 16.32 5.36 -19.62
N ILE A 6 16.71 6.57 -20.04
CA ILE A 6 16.40 7.83 -19.34
C ILE A 6 14.89 7.98 -19.05
N PRO A 7 13.96 7.69 -20.00
CA PRO A 7 12.54 7.79 -19.72
C PRO A 7 12.07 6.83 -18.61
N LEU A 8 12.64 5.62 -18.57
CA LEU A 8 12.32 4.62 -17.56
C LEU A 8 12.81 5.08 -16.18
N PHE A 9 14.05 5.57 -16.10
CA PHE A 9 14.62 6.12 -14.88
C PHE A 9 13.78 7.29 -14.33
N ALA A 10 13.44 8.27 -15.17
CA ALA A 10 12.60 9.39 -14.78
C ALA A 10 11.22 8.95 -14.28
N SER A 11 10.61 7.95 -14.94
CA SER A 11 9.34 7.38 -14.48
C SER A 11 9.48 6.64 -13.14
N GLY A 12 10.64 6.04 -12.87
CA GLY A 12 10.99 5.42 -11.60
C GLY A 12 11.10 6.46 -10.48
N VAL A 13 11.81 7.57 -10.72
CA VAL A 13 11.93 8.70 -9.77
C VAL A 13 10.57 9.27 -9.42
N ARG A 14 9.74 9.55 -10.43
CA ARG A 14 8.38 10.05 -10.19
C ARG A 14 7.59 9.11 -9.30
N ARG A 15 7.63 7.80 -9.59
CA ARG A 15 6.88 6.81 -8.82
C ARG A 15 7.41 6.67 -7.39
N PHE A 16 8.73 6.70 -7.22
CA PHE A 16 9.36 6.66 -5.90
C PHE A 16 8.93 7.84 -5.04
N VAL A 17 8.97 9.06 -5.59
CA VAL A 17 8.55 10.28 -4.88
C VAL A 17 7.07 10.21 -4.49
N ILE A 18 6.20 9.69 -5.36
CA ILE A 18 4.78 9.47 -5.03
C ILE A 18 4.65 8.47 -3.86
N GLY A 19 5.40 7.36 -3.89
CA GLY A 19 5.39 6.37 -2.81
C GLY A 19 5.88 6.95 -1.48
N LEU A 20 6.95 7.74 -1.51
CA LEU A 20 7.47 8.45 -0.35
C LEU A 20 6.44 9.45 0.20
N ALA A 21 5.76 10.21 -0.67
CA ALA A 21 4.72 11.14 -0.28
C ALA A 21 3.53 10.42 0.38
N LYS A 22 3.08 9.27 -0.16
CA LYS A 22 2.04 8.44 0.48
C LYS A 22 2.43 8.02 1.88
N LYS A 23 3.67 7.55 2.07
CA LYS A 23 4.20 7.13 3.36
C LYS A 23 4.27 8.30 4.36
N VAL A 24 4.98 9.37 4.01
CA VAL A 24 5.34 10.45 4.96
C VAL A 24 4.20 11.45 5.16
N LEU A 25 3.48 11.83 4.08
CA LEU A 25 2.46 12.86 4.15
C LEU A 25 1.08 12.33 4.54
N ILE A 26 0.82 11.04 4.31
CA ILE A 26 -0.48 10.44 4.61
C ILE A 26 -0.35 9.39 5.71
N ALA A 27 0.35 8.28 5.44
CA ALA A 27 0.38 7.13 6.37
C ALA A 27 0.90 7.51 7.76
N ASP A 28 2.01 8.23 7.83
CA ASP A 28 2.59 8.67 9.12
C ASP A 28 1.71 9.70 9.84
N GLN A 29 0.90 10.48 9.11
CA GLN A 29 -0.01 11.46 9.73
C GLN A 29 -1.24 10.77 10.32
N VAL A 30 -1.82 9.80 9.61
CA VAL A 30 -2.97 9.04 10.14
C VAL A 30 -2.55 8.04 11.22
N ALA A 31 -1.31 7.55 11.22
CA ALA A 31 -0.74 6.75 12.29
C ALA A 31 -0.75 7.49 13.63
N ARG A 32 -0.44 8.80 13.64
CA ARG A 32 -0.51 9.66 14.84
C ARG A 32 -1.92 9.77 15.43
N ILE A 33 -2.95 9.38 14.68
CA ILE A 33 -4.34 9.30 15.13
C ILE A 33 -4.66 7.86 15.54
N ALA A 34 -4.33 6.89 14.69
CA ALA A 34 -4.65 5.48 14.92
C ALA A 34 -3.92 4.89 16.12
N ASP A 35 -2.59 5.05 16.21
CA ASP A 35 -1.76 4.36 17.20
C ASP A 35 -2.18 4.70 18.65
N PRO A 36 -2.42 5.98 19.02
CA PRO A 36 -2.89 6.30 20.38
C PRO A 36 -4.28 5.73 20.68
N ILE A 37 -5.18 5.69 19.69
CA ILE A 37 -6.54 5.16 19.87
C ILE A 37 -6.49 3.66 20.12
N PHE A 38 -5.68 2.91 19.35
CA PHE A 38 -5.51 1.47 19.55
C PHE A 38 -4.71 1.12 20.81
N ALA A 39 -3.98 2.07 21.39
CA ALA A 39 -3.30 1.91 22.67
C ALA A 39 -4.22 2.16 23.89
N LEU A 40 -5.44 2.67 23.69
CA LEU A 40 -6.40 2.84 24.78
C LEU A 40 -6.90 1.49 25.32
N PRO A 41 -7.18 1.38 26.63
CA PRO A 41 -7.91 0.25 27.17
C PRO A 41 -9.29 0.12 26.50
N MET A 42 -9.72 -1.12 26.23
CA MET A 42 -10.93 -1.44 25.47
C MET A 42 -12.23 -0.91 26.11
N ASP A 43 -12.23 -0.71 27.41
CA ASP A 43 -13.34 -0.19 28.22
C ASP A 43 -13.39 1.34 28.28
N VAL A 44 -12.35 2.02 27.78
CA VAL A 44 -12.20 3.49 27.90
C VAL A 44 -12.52 4.22 26.60
N ALA A 45 -12.38 3.59 25.43
CA ALA A 45 -12.57 4.25 24.14
C ALA A 45 -14.07 4.46 23.83
N PRO A 46 -14.56 5.71 23.70
CA PRO A 46 -15.92 5.95 23.22
C PRO A 46 -16.12 5.35 21.81
N PRO A 47 -17.30 4.80 21.47
CA PRO A 47 -17.52 4.16 20.17
C PRO A 47 -17.14 5.02 18.96
N ALA A 48 -17.38 6.33 19.02
CA ALA A 48 -16.99 7.27 17.97
C ALA A 48 -15.46 7.36 17.78
N VAL A 49 -14.71 7.34 18.88
CA VAL A 49 -13.24 7.35 18.86
C VAL A 49 -12.70 6.03 18.31
N ALA A 50 -13.31 4.91 18.71
CA ALA A 50 -12.94 3.60 18.17
C ALA A 50 -13.12 3.54 16.63
N TRP A 51 -14.24 4.04 16.11
CA TRP A 51 -14.47 4.12 14.66
C TRP A 51 -13.48 5.05 13.95
N LEU A 52 -13.13 6.18 14.56
CA LEU A 52 -12.06 7.05 14.04
C LEU A 52 -10.73 6.29 13.94
N GLY A 53 -10.37 5.53 14.97
CA GLY A 53 -9.19 4.67 14.97
C GLY A 53 -9.22 3.66 13.83
N VAL A 54 -10.32 2.93 13.65
CA VAL A 54 -10.48 1.95 12.56
C VAL A 54 -10.30 2.60 11.18
N VAL A 55 -10.91 3.76 10.93
CA VAL A 55 -10.76 4.47 9.64
C VAL A 55 -9.34 4.99 9.46
N ALA A 56 -8.74 5.59 10.49
CA ALA A 56 -7.36 6.07 10.44
C ALA A 56 -6.37 4.92 10.16
N TYR A 57 -6.54 3.78 10.82
CA TYR A 57 -5.71 2.61 10.61
C TYR A 57 -5.91 1.97 9.23
N ALA A 58 -7.15 1.94 8.72
CA ALA A 58 -7.41 1.50 7.34
C ALA A 58 -6.64 2.36 6.32
N LEU A 59 -6.62 3.68 6.50
CA LEU A 59 -5.81 4.57 5.67
C LEU A 59 -4.31 4.35 5.89
N GLN A 60 -3.86 4.19 7.14
CA GLN A 60 -2.46 3.95 7.51
C GLN A 60 -1.91 2.73 6.79
N ILE A 61 -2.54 1.56 6.99
CA ILE A 61 -2.04 0.30 6.42
C ILE A 61 -2.02 0.34 4.88
N TYR A 62 -2.98 1.01 4.25
CA TYR A 62 -3.00 1.16 2.80
C TYR A 62 -1.91 2.09 2.27
N PHE A 63 -1.80 3.31 2.81
CA PHE A 63 -0.84 4.29 2.30
C PHE A 63 0.60 3.94 2.65
N ASP A 64 0.81 3.28 3.80
CA ASP A 64 2.10 2.74 4.19
C ASP A 64 2.55 1.68 3.17
N PHE A 65 1.73 0.63 2.99
CA PHE A 65 2.14 -0.51 2.19
C PHE A 65 2.13 -0.22 0.67
N SER A 66 1.15 0.57 0.20
CA SER A 66 1.15 1.04 -1.19
C SER A 66 2.28 2.05 -1.46
N GLY A 67 2.67 2.85 -0.46
CA GLY A 67 3.83 3.73 -0.51
C GLY A 67 5.13 2.96 -0.70
N TYR A 68 5.37 1.92 0.12
CA TYR A 68 6.51 1.02 -0.03
C TYR A 68 6.51 0.30 -1.37
N SER A 69 5.35 -0.18 -1.83
CA SER A 69 5.23 -0.84 -3.14
C SER A 69 5.58 0.12 -4.29
N ASP A 70 5.14 1.37 -4.24
CA ASP A 70 5.47 2.38 -5.25
C ASP A 70 6.96 2.74 -5.24
N MET A 71 7.58 2.86 -4.06
CA MET A 71 9.02 3.05 -3.94
C MET A 71 9.79 1.86 -4.53
N ALA A 72 9.41 0.62 -4.21
CA ALA A 72 10.04 -0.58 -4.73
C ALA A 72 9.93 -0.67 -6.26
N ILE A 73 8.74 -0.45 -6.84
CA ILE A 73 8.56 -0.44 -8.30
C ILE A 73 9.31 0.74 -8.94
N GLY A 74 9.36 1.89 -8.28
CA GLY A 74 10.15 3.04 -8.70
C GLY A 74 11.64 2.72 -8.82
N LEU A 75 12.22 2.13 -7.77
CA LEU A 75 13.61 1.65 -7.77
C LEU A 75 13.85 0.58 -8.83
N GLY A 76 12.91 -0.38 -8.97
CA GLY A 76 12.96 -1.39 -10.01
C GLY A 76 13.14 -0.76 -11.39
N ARG A 77 12.31 0.23 -11.74
CA ARG A 77 12.41 0.97 -13.00
C ARG A 77 13.74 1.70 -13.17
N MET A 78 14.26 2.34 -12.12
CA MET A 78 15.56 3.03 -12.17
C MET A 78 16.71 2.07 -12.52
N PHE A 79 16.65 0.82 -12.05
CA PHE A 79 17.68 -0.19 -12.26
C PHE A 79 17.37 -1.18 -13.39
N GLY A 80 16.34 -0.89 -14.21
CA GLY A 80 15.97 -1.73 -15.36
C GLY A 80 15.24 -3.04 -15.00
N PHE A 81 14.67 -3.14 -13.80
CA PHE A 81 13.77 -4.22 -13.39
C PHE A 81 12.30 -3.85 -13.57
N HIS A 82 11.48 -4.87 -13.82
CA HIS A 82 10.04 -4.75 -13.84
C HIS A 82 9.43 -5.53 -12.67
N PHE A 83 8.80 -4.82 -11.75
CA PHE A 83 8.01 -5.41 -10.66
C PHE A 83 6.53 -5.27 -10.94
N LEU A 84 5.75 -6.25 -10.50
CA LEU A 84 4.30 -6.27 -10.62
C LEU A 84 3.66 -5.19 -9.73
N GLU A 85 2.48 -4.74 -10.14
CA GLU A 85 1.64 -3.88 -9.31
C GLU A 85 1.14 -4.64 -8.08
N ASN A 86 1.10 -3.93 -6.94
CA ASN A 86 0.54 -4.48 -5.70
C ASN A 86 -0.84 -3.93 -5.36
N PHE A 87 -1.19 -2.74 -5.85
CA PHE A 87 -2.43 -2.07 -5.46
C PHE A 87 -3.10 -1.39 -6.65
N ASP A 88 -4.42 -1.57 -6.79
CA ASP A 88 -5.26 -0.82 -7.74
C ASP A 88 -6.52 -0.27 -7.09
N ARG A 89 -6.37 0.86 -6.38
CA ARG A 89 -7.46 1.62 -5.73
C ARG A 89 -8.44 0.67 -4.99
N PRO A 90 -7.99 -0.09 -3.98
CA PRO A 90 -8.79 -1.15 -3.37
C PRO A 90 -10.08 -0.63 -2.71
N TYR A 91 -10.07 0.58 -2.14
CA TYR A 91 -11.24 1.16 -1.46
C TYR A 91 -12.38 1.64 -2.37
N ILE A 92 -12.20 1.65 -3.70
CA ILE A 92 -13.31 1.91 -4.63
C ILE A 92 -14.00 0.61 -5.10
N ALA A 93 -13.57 -0.55 -4.59
CA ALA A 93 -14.15 -1.84 -4.92
C ALA A 93 -15.63 -1.91 -4.52
N ARG A 94 -16.44 -2.54 -5.37
CA ARG A 94 -17.88 -2.73 -5.16
C ARG A 94 -18.22 -4.03 -4.42
N SER A 95 -17.22 -4.86 -4.14
CA SER A 95 -17.37 -6.11 -3.39
C SER A 95 -16.08 -6.50 -2.68
N VAL A 96 -16.19 -7.34 -1.65
CA VAL A 96 -15.03 -7.89 -0.92
C VAL A 96 -14.13 -8.70 -1.85
N ARG A 97 -14.70 -9.46 -2.79
CA ARG A 97 -13.93 -10.20 -3.80
C ARG A 97 -13.12 -9.26 -4.69
N GLU A 98 -13.70 -8.14 -5.10
CA GLU A 98 -13.01 -7.14 -5.90
C GLU A 98 -11.91 -6.42 -5.10
N PHE A 99 -12.15 -6.12 -3.83
CA PHE A 99 -11.15 -5.55 -2.93
C PHE A 99 -9.87 -6.40 -2.90
N TRP A 100 -10.01 -7.71 -2.67
CA TRP A 100 -8.85 -8.62 -2.63
C TRP A 100 -8.17 -8.85 -3.99
N ARG A 101 -8.86 -8.58 -5.11
CA ARG A 101 -8.23 -8.55 -6.44
C ARG A 101 -7.43 -7.27 -6.70
N ARG A 102 -7.61 -6.24 -5.87
CA ARG A 102 -6.98 -4.92 -5.98
C ARG A 102 -5.98 -4.65 -4.85
N TRP A 103 -5.92 -5.51 -3.84
CA TRP A 103 -5.10 -5.40 -2.65
C TRP A 103 -4.01 -6.47 -2.64
N HIS A 104 -2.75 -6.07 -2.53
CA HIS A 104 -1.59 -6.97 -2.51
C HIS A 104 -1.58 -8.01 -3.64
N ILE A 105 -1.75 -7.51 -4.87
CA ILE A 105 -1.99 -8.31 -6.08
C ILE A 105 -0.85 -9.31 -6.32
N SER A 106 0.43 -8.93 -6.15
CA SER A 106 1.54 -9.84 -6.44
C SER A 106 1.54 -11.08 -5.53
N LEU A 107 1.19 -10.92 -4.25
CA LEU A 107 1.05 -12.04 -3.32
C LEU A 107 -0.16 -12.90 -3.65
N GLY A 108 -1.30 -12.28 -4.00
CA GLY A 108 -2.48 -13.02 -4.43
C GLY A 108 -2.23 -13.86 -5.68
N THR A 109 -1.45 -13.35 -6.64
CA THR A 109 -0.98 -14.11 -7.80
C THR A 109 -0.03 -15.22 -7.38
N TRP A 110 0.93 -14.95 -6.50
CA TRP A 110 1.87 -15.96 -6.03
C TRP A 110 1.15 -17.14 -5.33
N PHE A 111 0.19 -16.87 -4.43
CA PHE A 111 -0.58 -17.96 -3.81
C PHE A 111 -1.37 -18.78 -4.83
N ARG A 112 -1.98 -18.13 -5.82
CA ARG A 112 -2.69 -18.83 -6.89
C ARG A 112 -1.75 -19.78 -7.64
N ASP A 113 -0.61 -19.26 -8.08
CA ASP A 113 0.27 -19.93 -9.04
C ASP A 113 1.19 -20.95 -8.37
N TYR A 114 1.48 -20.81 -7.07
CA TYR A 114 2.45 -21.67 -6.37
C TYR A 114 1.86 -22.47 -5.20
N LEU A 115 0.67 -22.12 -4.71
CA LEU A 115 0.03 -22.84 -3.60
C LEU A 115 -1.26 -23.55 -4.02
N TYR A 116 -2.10 -22.90 -4.83
CA TYR A 116 -3.44 -23.43 -5.14
C TYR A 116 -3.54 -24.21 -6.45
N ILE A 117 -2.68 -23.92 -7.42
CA ILE A 117 -2.64 -24.62 -8.72
C ILE A 117 -1.30 -25.35 -8.79
N PRO A 118 -1.26 -26.67 -8.54
CA PRO A 118 -0.05 -27.47 -8.72
C PRO A 118 0.28 -27.72 -10.20
#